data_AF-A0A7S0C934-F1
#
_entry.id   AF-A0A7S0C934-F1
#
_cell.length_a   1.000
_cell.length_b   1.000
_cell.length_c   1.000
_cell.angle_alpha   90.00
_cell.angle_beta   90.00
_cell.angle_gamma   90.00
#
_symmetry.space_group_name_H-M   'P 1'
#
loop_
_entity.id
_entity.type
_entity.pdbx_description
1 polymer ?
#
loop_
_entity_poly.entity_id
_entity_poly.type
_entity_poly.pdbx_seq_one_letter_code
_entity_poly.pdbx_strand_id
1 'polypeptide(L)'
;MSKFISTVSRRIGSSYIAKSQLVWHSNEMLFNTAAAVSLSSSSSSFLNIASPLQQHQIRTFSESSSPKPLTPYYEKKKKDKEYRRQVYDRRMANKLKKQLYQKHRIKGVRKKRFNDWFFKYIEDQDYHIGQALDENLDMRVRVVSVLQREPIVTHDRPQWEVDFDQLTQYLSQYGLTFPPGTDLSPDPVDVIPQEEFYKMTDEDLYHKLLPKGLVPMPRITEDDEAGNVKSMNRKLPLRLYLTTKFVAGTEKDKSSDEKKKGGNVWTFPSTIAKENETMLDAALRVFAETLAPGKELETWSPGTCPMVAAVVPYSESERALPQNAGYYGEKLFYFRIQCDSGDIKCTKAVQDYAWLSRAEMVEKARDEQGDDAAMLLEYLLVE
;
A
#
# COMPACT_ATOMS: atom_id res chain seq x y z
N MET A 1 -46.51 -44.38 28.83
CA MET A 1 -45.65 -45.41 29.47
C MET A 1 -44.19 -45.05 29.25
N SER A 2 -43.53 -44.63 30.34
CA SER A 2 -42.12 -44.88 30.71
C SER A 2 -41.02 -44.48 29.70
N LYS A 3 -40.35 -43.34 29.88
CA LYS A 3 -39.13 -43.14 30.69
C LYS A 3 -38.04 -44.20 30.42
N PHE A 4 -36.93 -43.77 29.82
CA PHE A 4 -35.60 -44.26 30.16
C PHE A 4 -34.59 -43.10 30.17
N ILE A 5 -33.89 -42.99 31.29
CA ILE A 5 -32.84 -42.04 31.63
C ILE A 5 -31.53 -42.84 31.67
N SER A 6 -30.48 -42.33 31.05
CA SER A 6 -29.08 -42.36 31.53
C SER A 6 -28.29 -41.39 30.64
N THR A 7 -27.74 -40.28 31.12
CA THR A 7 -26.70 -40.05 32.14
C THR A 7 -25.39 -40.78 31.82
N VAL A 8 -24.51 -40.12 31.04
CA VAL A 8 -23.06 -40.38 31.06
C VAL A 8 -22.30 -39.04 31.08
N SER A 9 -21.83 -38.73 32.28
CA SER A 9 -20.50 -38.23 32.66
C SER A 9 -19.83 -37.07 31.92
N ARG A 10 -19.77 -35.94 32.63
CA ARG A 10 -18.75 -34.89 32.51
C ARG A 10 -17.36 -35.45 32.84
N ARG A 11 -16.35 -35.14 32.01
CA ARG A 11 -14.95 -34.77 32.39
C ARG A 11 -14.00 -34.96 31.20
N ILE A 12 -13.71 -33.89 30.47
CA ILE A 12 -12.39 -33.55 29.88
C ILE A 12 -12.47 -32.01 29.75
N GLY A 13 -11.75 -31.20 30.53
CA GLY A 13 -10.32 -31.01 30.41
C GLY A 13 -10.09 -29.60 29.85
N SER A 14 -10.27 -28.60 30.71
CA SER A 14 -9.75 -27.25 30.52
C SER A 14 -8.23 -27.32 30.45
N SER A 15 -7.65 -27.02 29.28
CA SER A 15 -6.36 -26.32 29.12
C SER A 15 -5.76 -26.58 27.74
N TYR A 16 -6.12 -25.81 26.71
CA TYR A 16 -5.21 -25.52 25.59
C TYR A 16 -5.66 -24.23 24.92
N ILE A 17 -5.39 -23.09 25.58
CA ILE A 17 -5.21 -21.83 24.86
C ILE A 17 -3.88 -21.97 24.14
N ALA A 18 -3.92 -22.54 22.94
CA ALA A 18 -2.83 -22.44 22.00
C ALA A 18 -2.72 -20.95 21.64
N LYS A 19 -1.80 -20.24 22.29
CA LYS A 19 -1.27 -18.98 21.77
C LYS A 19 -0.60 -19.33 20.45
N SER A 20 -1.36 -19.27 19.36
CA SER A 20 -0.78 -19.16 18.02
C SER A 20 -0.02 -17.84 18.02
N GLN A 21 1.30 -17.93 18.19
CA GLN A 21 2.20 -16.88 17.78
C GLN A 21 2.05 -16.76 16.26
N LEU A 22 1.15 -15.87 15.83
CA LEU A 22 1.23 -15.25 14.52
C LEU A 22 2.57 -14.51 14.49
N VAL A 23 3.59 -15.22 14.01
CA VAL A 23 4.85 -14.63 13.59
C VAL A 23 4.50 -13.73 12.41
N TRP A 24 4.36 -12.44 12.69
CA TRP A 24 4.35 -11.42 11.66
C TRP A 24 5.71 -11.48 10.96
N HIS A 25 5.77 -12.12 9.79
CA HIS A 25 6.80 -11.81 8.81
C HIS A 25 6.53 -10.37 8.36
N SER A 26 7.23 -9.43 8.99
CA SER A 26 7.46 -8.12 8.42
C SER A 26 8.11 -8.34 7.05
N ASN A 27 7.37 -8.05 5.99
CA ASN A 27 7.95 -7.78 4.67
C ASN A 27 8.80 -6.51 4.79
N GLU A 28 10.01 -6.65 5.33
CA GLU A 28 11.11 -5.76 5.01
C GLU A 28 11.48 -6.06 3.55
N MET A 29 10.99 -5.22 2.65
CA MET A 29 11.52 -5.15 1.30
C MET A 29 13.00 -4.81 1.37
N LEU A 30 13.84 -5.81 1.15
CA LEU A 30 15.23 -5.66 0.77
C LEU A 30 15.28 -5.04 -0.63
N PHE A 31 15.38 -3.71 -0.71
CA PHE A 31 16.06 -3.08 -1.83
C PHE A 31 17.57 -3.23 -1.60
N ASN A 32 18.13 -4.30 -2.15
CA ASN A 32 19.56 -4.41 -2.42
C ASN A 32 19.73 -5.10 -3.79
N THR A 33 19.47 -4.35 -4.84
CA THR A 33 19.98 -4.63 -6.19
C THR A 33 21.24 -3.78 -6.38
N ALA A 34 22.39 -4.37 -6.11
CA ALA A 34 23.66 -3.89 -6.63
C ALA A 34 24.28 -5.02 -7.45
N ALA A 35 24.53 -4.70 -8.72
CA ALA A 35 25.04 -5.58 -9.75
C ALA A 35 26.33 -6.28 -9.33
N ALA A 36 26.35 -7.60 -9.48
CA ALA A 36 27.58 -8.38 -9.48
C ALA A 36 28.26 -8.18 -10.85
N VAL A 37 29.17 -7.21 -10.92
CA VAL A 37 30.18 -7.15 -11.98
C VAL A 37 31.37 -8.00 -11.53
N SER A 38 31.60 -9.07 -12.28
CA SER A 38 32.79 -9.92 -12.22
C SER A 38 34.05 -9.09 -12.46
N LEU A 39 34.93 -9.02 -11.46
CA LEU A 39 36.32 -8.63 -11.65
C LEU A 39 37.23 -9.67 -11.04
N SER A 40 38.11 -10.14 -11.91
CA SER A 40 39.11 -11.17 -11.79
C SER A 40 40.02 -11.02 -10.59
N SER A 41 40.27 -12.16 -9.95
CA SER A 41 41.38 -12.44 -9.06
C SER A 41 42.71 -11.95 -9.62
N SER A 42 43.34 -10.99 -8.95
CA SER A 42 44.77 -10.74 -9.05
C SER A 42 45.34 -10.58 -7.65
N SER A 43 46.19 -11.55 -7.32
CA SER A 43 47.11 -11.59 -6.19
C SER A 43 47.74 -10.22 -5.88
N SER A 44 47.52 -9.72 -4.66
CA SER A 44 48.36 -8.67 -4.09
C SER A 44 48.87 -9.11 -2.72
N SER A 45 50.17 -8.99 -2.62
CA SER A 45 51.07 -9.44 -1.58
C SER A 45 50.83 -8.70 -0.26
N PHE A 46 50.82 -9.46 0.83
CA PHE A 46 50.95 -8.94 2.19
C PHE A 46 52.32 -8.28 2.35
N LEU A 47 52.36 -6.95 2.26
CA LEU A 47 53.51 -6.19 2.73
C LEU A 47 53.34 -5.96 4.24
N ASN A 48 54.10 -6.76 4.99
CA ASN A 48 54.50 -6.48 6.36
C ASN A 48 55.17 -5.10 6.42
N ILE A 49 54.45 -4.08 6.87
CA ILE A 49 55.07 -2.82 7.29
C ILE A 49 55.55 -3.04 8.72
N ALA A 50 56.79 -3.50 8.82
CA ALA A 50 57.56 -3.48 10.04
C ALA A 50 57.61 -2.04 10.58
N SER A 51 57.16 -1.87 11.82
CA SER A 51 57.35 -0.65 12.59
C SER A 51 58.85 -0.35 12.74
N PRO A 52 59.36 0.80 12.27
CA PRO A 52 60.72 1.18 12.56
C PRO A 52 60.82 1.56 14.05
N LEU A 53 61.62 0.79 14.78
CA LEU A 53 62.21 1.19 16.05
C LEU A 53 62.90 2.54 15.84
N GLN A 54 62.22 3.62 16.23
CA GLN A 54 62.82 4.95 16.27
C GLN A 54 63.87 4.95 17.38
N GLN A 55 65.14 4.94 16.96
CA GLN A 55 66.27 5.23 17.81
C GLN A 55 66.07 6.61 18.44
N HIS A 56 65.90 6.65 19.76
CA HIS A 56 66.01 7.86 20.55
C HIS A 56 67.43 8.42 20.41
N GLN A 57 67.65 9.32 19.46
CA GLN A 57 68.81 10.18 19.49
C GLN A 57 68.66 11.15 20.66
N ILE A 58 69.52 10.97 21.67
CA ILE A 58 69.74 11.90 22.76
C ILE A 58 70.28 13.20 22.13
N ARG A 59 69.38 14.16 21.90
CA ARG A 59 69.79 15.52 21.53
C ARG A 59 70.44 16.17 22.75
N THR A 60 71.74 16.37 22.66
CA THR A 60 72.50 17.22 23.56
C THR A 60 71.95 18.65 23.48
N PHE A 61 71.55 19.18 24.64
CA PHE A 61 71.11 20.56 24.79
C PHE A 61 72.33 21.47 24.64
N SER A 62 72.44 22.15 23.51
CA SER A 62 73.32 23.31 23.37
C SER A 62 72.55 24.56 23.79
N GLU A 63 73.05 25.19 24.86
CA GLU A 63 72.65 26.52 25.31
C GLU A 63 73.07 27.55 24.27
N SER A 64 72.11 28.14 23.56
CA SER A 64 72.14 29.52 23.04
C SER A 64 71.05 29.73 21.99
N SER A 65 69.82 30.00 22.43
CA SER A 65 68.98 30.98 21.74
C SER A 65 67.89 31.43 22.69
N SER A 66 67.69 32.74 22.74
CA SER A 66 66.71 33.44 23.55
C SER A 66 65.31 32.80 23.48
N PRO A 67 64.54 32.80 24.59
CA PRO A 67 63.22 32.17 24.63
C PRO A 67 62.31 32.84 23.59
N LYS A 68 62.03 32.13 22.50
CA LYS A 68 60.98 32.53 21.56
C LYS A 68 59.66 32.57 22.35
N PRO A 69 58.86 33.64 22.24
CA PRO A 69 57.68 33.81 23.08
C PRO A 69 56.74 32.62 22.90
N LEU A 70 56.29 32.02 24.00
CA LEU A 70 55.35 30.89 24.04
C LEU A 70 53.96 31.20 23.43
N THR A 71 53.76 32.43 22.94
CA THR A 71 52.49 32.99 22.46
C THR A 71 51.81 32.17 21.35
N PRO A 72 52.49 31.57 20.34
CA PRO A 72 51.80 30.85 19.26
C PRO A 72 51.13 29.55 19.73
N TYR A 73 51.73 28.86 20.69
CA TYR A 73 51.23 27.57 21.19
C TYR A 73 49.98 27.75 22.06
N TYR A 74 50.01 28.73 22.98
CA TYR A 74 48.87 29.03 23.84
C TYR A 74 47.66 29.51 23.03
N GLU A 75 47.89 30.32 21.98
CA GLU A 75 46.84 30.74 21.05
C GLU A 75 46.23 29.57 20.29
N LYS A 76 47.05 28.65 19.75
CA LYS A 76 46.56 27.44 19.08
C LYS A 76 45.74 26.57 20.02
N LYS A 77 46.22 26.34 21.24
CA LYS A 77 45.50 25.56 22.26
C LYS A 77 44.18 26.21 22.68
N LYS A 78 44.13 27.55 22.72
CA LYS A 78 42.91 28.32 22.99
C LYS A 78 41.90 28.17 21.84
N LYS A 79 42.34 28.34 20.58
CA LYS A 79 41.51 28.13 19.38
C LYS A 79 40.95 26.71 19.31
N ASP A 80 41.78 25.69 19.57
CA ASP A 80 41.34 24.29 19.59
C ASP A 80 40.31 24.01 20.70
N LYS A 81 40.39 24.71 21.84
CA LYS A 81 39.42 24.60 22.93
C LYS A 81 38.11 25.28 22.58
N GLU A 82 38.16 26.45 21.92
CA GLU A 82 36.97 27.16 21.42
C GLU A 82 36.25 26.37 20.33
N TYR A 83 36.98 25.80 19.37
CA TYR A 83 36.40 24.93 18.34
C TYR A 83 35.69 23.72 18.96
N ARG A 84 36.31 23.06 19.95
CA ARG A 84 35.66 21.95 20.67
C ARG A 84 34.38 22.37 21.39
N ARG A 85 34.34 23.57 21.97
CA ARG A 85 33.11 24.13 22.56
C ARG A 85 32.03 24.35 21.51
N GLN A 86 32.36 24.98 20.38
CA GLN A 86 31.41 25.20 19.29
C GLN A 86 30.86 23.88 18.72
N VAL A 87 31.70 22.86 18.56
CA VAL A 87 31.25 21.53 18.12
C VAL A 87 30.32 20.88 19.15
N TYR A 88 30.63 21.00 20.45
CA TYR A 88 29.77 20.51 21.52
C TYR A 88 28.42 21.23 21.53
N ASP A 89 28.42 22.56 21.47
CA ASP A 89 27.22 23.39 21.45
C ASP A 89 26.35 23.07 20.22
N ARG A 90 26.97 22.90 19.05
CA ARG A 90 26.28 22.44 17.83
C ARG A 90 25.65 21.06 18.00
N ARG A 91 26.35 20.10 18.62
CA ARG A 91 25.80 18.76 18.92
C ARG A 91 24.63 18.85 19.89
N MET A 92 24.73 19.67 20.93
CA MET A 92 23.66 19.87 21.90
C MET A 92 22.43 20.55 21.28
N ALA A 93 22.64 21.60 20.47
CA ALA A 93 21.59 22.27 19.73
C ALA A 93 20.88 21.29 18.76
N ASN A 94 21.63 20.47 18.02
CA ASN A 94 21.06 19.45 17.14
C ASN A 94 20.25 18.38 17.91
N LYS A 95 20.71 17.98 19.10
CA LYS A 95 19.99 17.03 19.96
C LYS A 95 18.67 17.63 20.45
N LEU A 96 18.69 18.88 20.92
CA LEU A 96 17.48 19.61 21.32
C LEU A 96 16.52 19.78 20.14
N LYS A 97 17.03 20.18 18.97
CA LYS A 97 16.23 20.30 17.75
C LYS A 97 15.54 18.97 17.38
N LYS A 98 16.27 17.85 17.42
CA LYS A 98 15.72 16.51 17.20
C LYS A 98 14.65 16.15 18.23
N GLN A 99 14.85 16.46 19.51
CA GLN A 99 13.86 16.21 20.56
C GLN A 99 12.58 17.03 20.33
N LEU A 100 12.69 18.31 19.95
CA LEU A 100 11.55 19.15 19.61
C LEU A 100 10.78 18.58 18.40
N TYR A 101 11.47 18.22 17.31
CA TYR A 101 10.83 17.58 16.16
C TYR A 101 10.16 16.24 16.52
N GLN A 102 10.77 15.44 17.39
CA GLN A 102 10.20 14.17 17.82
C GLN A 102 8.97 14.36 18.72
N LYS A 103 8.95 15.38 19.58
CA LYS A 103 7.79 15.69 20.44
C LYS A 103 6.56 16.13 19.63
N HIS A 104 6.76 16.86 18.53
CA HIS A 104 5.66 17.34 17.69
C HIS A 104 5.24 16.34 16.60
N ARG A 105 6.06 15.32 16.30
CA ARG A 105 5.69 14.28 15.35
C ARG A 105 4.86 13.22 16.05
N ILE A 106 3.53 13.31 15.93
CA ILE A 106 2.63 12.25 16.41
C ILE A 106 2.90 11.00 15.54
N LYS A 107 3.77 10.11 16.01
CA LYS A 107 4.08 8.86 15.32
C LYS A 107 2.97 7.86 15.54
N GLY A 108 2.65 7.11 14.50
CA GLY A 108 1.74 5.97 14.61
C GLY A 108 0.27 6.33 14.77
N VAL A 109 -0.17 7.54 14.46
CA VAL A 109 -1.61 7.90 14.49
C VAL A 109 -2.43 6.92 13.64
N ARG A 110 -2.00 6.67 12.40
CA ARG A 110 -2.66 5.71 11.50
C ARG A 110 -2.66 4.29 12.05
N LYS A 111 -1.53 3.84 12.62
CA LYS A 111 -1.40 2.51 13.24
C LYS A 111 -2.29 2.37 14.47
N LYS A 112 -2.35 3.40 15.32
CA LYS A 112 -3.20 3.42 16.50
C LYS A 112 -4.69 3.40 16.10
N ARG A 113 -5.09 4.25 15.15
CA ARG A 113 -6.44 4.26 14.60
C ARG A 113 -6.84 2.90 14.02
N PHE A 114 -5.95 2.27 13.25
CA PHE A 114 -6.16 0.92 12.74
C PHE A 114 -6.34 -0.08 13.88
N ASN A 115 -5.41 -0.14 14.83
CA ASN A 115 -5.45 -1.10 15.93
C ASN A 115 -6.71 -0.92 16.80
N ASP A 116 -7.05 0.31 17.15
CA ASP A 116 -8.20 0.63 18.02
C ASP A 116 -9.51 0.15 17.36
N TRP A 117 -9.64 0.31 16.03
CA TRP A 117 -10.78 -0.21 15.27
C TRP A 117 -10.69 -1.73 15.06
N PHE A 118 -9.54 -2.24 14.60
CA PHE A 118 -9.36 -3.63 14.18
C PHE A 118 -9.53 -4.62 15.34
N PHE A 119 -9.00 -4.30 16.53
CA PHE A 119 -9.19 -5.20 17.68
C PHE A 119 -10.65 -5.27 18.12
N LYS A 120 -11.35 -4.13 18.13
CA LYS A 120 -12.80 -4.10 18.40
C LYS A 120 -13.57 -4.88 17.34
N TYR A 121 -13.20 -4.72 16.08
CA TYR A 121 -13.78 -5.46 14.96
C TYR A 121 -13.60 -6.98 15.14
N ILE A 122 -12.37 -7.46 15.41
CA ILE A 122 -12.13 -8.89 15.63
C ILE A 122 -12.88 -9.44 16.86
N GLU A 123 -12.94 -8.68 17.96
CA GLU A 123 -13.70 -9.07 19.15
C GLU A 123 -15.19 -9.25 18.85
N ASP A 124 -15.77 -8.36 18.06
CA ASP A 124 -17.17 -8.43 17.61
C ASP A 124 -17.41 -9.67 16.72
N GLN A 125 -16.46 -9.97 15.84
CA GLN A 125 -16.50 -11.15 14.96
C GLN A 125 -16.45 -12.45 15.77
N ASP A 126 -15.53 -12.54 16.73
CA ASP A 126 -15.39 -13.71 17.62
C ASP A 126 -16.62 -13.89 18.51
N TYR A 127 -17.22 -12.78 18.97
CA TYR A 127 -18.47 -12.79 19.74
C TYR A 127 -19.61 -13.44 18.94
N HIS A 128 -19.81 -13.03 17.70
CA HIS A 128 -20.86 -13.59 16.83
C HIS A 128 -20.61 -15.06 16.47
N ILE A 129 -19.36 -15.45 16.27
CA ILE A 129 -19.01 -16.87 16.08
C ILE A 129 -19.33 -17.67 17.34
N GLY A 130 -19.01 -17.15 18.53
CA GLY A 130 -19.34 -17.77 19.81
C GLY A 130 -20.86 -17.96 19.99
N GLN A 131 -21.65 -16.93 19.68
CA GLN A 131 -23.12 -17.03 19.75
C GLN A 131 -23.69 -18.07 18.78
N ALA A 132 -23.18 -18.14 17.54
CA ALA A 132 -23.60 -19.15 16.58
C ALA A 132 -23.39 -20.57 17.12
N LEU A 133 -22.24 -20.81 17.77
CA LEU A 133 -21.92 -22.09 18.40
C LEU A 133 -22.82 -22.41 19.59
N ASP A 134 -23.09 -21.42 20.45
CA ASP A 134 -23.98 -21.57 21.62
C ASP A 134 -25.43 -21.89 21.20
N GLU A 135 -25.89 -21.29 20.11
CA GLU A 135 -27.23 -21.55 19.52
C GLU A 135 -27.27 -22.82 18.63
N ASN A 136 -26.12 -23.48 18.41
CA ASN A 136 -25.97 -24.61 17.48
C ASN A 136 -26.51 -24.30 16.06
N LEU A 137 -26.24 -23.08 15.59
CA LEU A 137 -26.55 -22.60 14.25
C LEU A 137 -25.26 -22.48 13.43
N ASP A 138 -25.37 -22.72 12.12
CA ASP A 138 -24.21 -22.64 11.23
C ASP A 138 -24.03 -21.23 10.64
N MET A 139 -22.87 -20.97 10.05
CA MET A 139 -22.57 -19.73 9.34
C MET A 139 -22.59 -19.98 7.83
N ARG A 140 -23.46 -19.28 7.10
CA ARG A 140 -23.52 -19.41 5.64
C ARG A 140 -22.25 -18.84 5.01
N VAL A 141 -21.58 -19.59 4.15
CA VAL A 141 -20.41 -19.11 3.42
C VAL A 141 -20.83 -18.29 2.20
N ARG A 142 -20.43 -17.02 2.18
CA ARG A 142 -20.63 -16.11 1.05
C ARG A 142 -19.28 -15.64 0.53
N VAL A 143 -19.12 -15.63 -0.77
CA VAL A 143 -17.92 -15.18 -1.45
C VAL A 143 -18.18 -13.82 -2.07
N VAL A 144 -17.27 -12.88 -1.82
CA VAL A 144 -17.32 -11.51 -2.31
C VAL A 144 -16.18 -11.29 -3.28
N SER A 145 -16.50 -10.86 -4.50
CA SER A 145 -15.53 -10.69 -5.57
C SER A 145 -15.13 -9.22 -5.72
N VAL A 146 -13.90 -8.90 -5.37
CA VAL A 146 -13.32 -7.56 -5.53
C VAL A 146 -12.64 -7.48 -6.88
N LEU A 147 -13.42 -7.14 -7.92
CA LEU A 147 -12.87 -6.91 -9.26
C LEU A 147 -12.21 -5.53 -9.32
N GLN A 148 -10.95 -5.51 -9.69
CA GLN A 148 -10.15 -4.30 -9.81
C GLN A 148 -9.56 -4.14 -11.21
N ARG A 149 -9.63 -2.92 -11.73
CA ARG A 149 -8.88 -2.50 -12.92
C ARG A 149 -7.63 -1.74 -12.48
N GLU A 150 -6.46 -2.28 -12.82
CA GLU A 150 -5.15 -1.69 -12.50
C GLU A 150 -4.97 -0.30 -13.14
N PRO A 151 -4.10 0.56 -12.59
CA PRO A 151 -3.78 1.84 -13.21
C PRO A 151 -3.07 1.60 -14.54
N ILE A 152 -3.57 2.24 -15.59
CA ILE A 152 -3.02 2.14 -16.96
C ILE A 152 -1.89 3.16 -17.14
N VAL A 153 -2.01 4.29 -16.46
CA VAL A 153 -1.07 5.40 -16.51
C VAL A 153 -0.37 5.51 -15.15
N THR A 154 0.87 6.00 -15.15
CA THR A 154 1.60 6.30 -13.92
C THR A 154 0.85 7.31 -13.06
N HIS A 155 0.93 7.21 -11.74
CA HIS A 155 0.30 8.17 -10.83
C HIS A 155 0.91 9.57 -11.01
N ASP A 156 0.12 10.61 -10.69
CA ASP A 156 0.62 11.97 -10.64
C ASP A 156 1.61 12.12 -9.48
N ARG A 157 2.83 12.56 -9.78
CA ARG A 157 3.84 12.82 -8.76
C ARG A 157 3.48 14.11 -8.01
N PRO A 158 3.60 14.14 -6.68
CA PRO A 158 3.46 15.38 -5.94
C PRO A 158 4.57 16.37 -6.33
N GLN A 159 4.28 17.67 -6.23
CA GLN A 159 5.20 18.73 -6.69
C GLN A 159 6.63 18.59 -6.13
N TRP A 160 6.78 18.26 -4.86
CA TRP A 160 8.10 18.13 -4.24
C TRP A 160 8.94 17.00 -4.83
N GLU A 161 8.31 15.93 -5.33
CA GLU A 161 8.99 14.80 -5.98
C GLU A 161 9.45 15.21 -7.37
N VAL A 162 8.63 15.99 -8.08
CA VAL A 162 9.01 16.63 -9.34
C VAL A 162 10.19 17.57 -9.13
N ASP A 163 10.15 18.45 -8.13
CA ASP A 163 11.24 19.38 -7.80
C ASP A 163 12.53 18.62 -7.43
N PHE A 164 12.39 17.52 -6.68
CA PHE A 164 13.52 16.67 -6.29
C PHE A 164 14.14 15.96 -7.48
N ASP A 165 13.32 15.44 -8.40
CA ASP A 165 13.78 14.80 -9.63
C ASP A 165 14.48 15.80 -10.54
N GLN A 166 13.93 17.01 -10.68
CA GLN A 166 14.56 18.11 -11.42
C GLN A 166 15.93 18.47 -10.82
N LEU A 167 16.03 18.59 -9.49
CA LEU A 167 17.30 18.83 -8.81
C LEU A 167 18.29 17.67 -9.00
N THR A 168 17.81 16.42 -8.93
CA THR A 168 18.65 15.23 -9.11
C THR A 168 19.18 15.16 -10.54
N GLN A 169 18.33 15.45 -11.54
CA GLN A 169 18.71 15.55 -12.94
C GLN A 169 19.75 16.66 -13.13
N TYR A 170 19.52 17.85 -12.56
CA TYR A 170 20.48 18.95 -12.60
C TYR A 170 21.84 18.56 -12.01
N LEU A 171 21.86 17.96 -10.82
CA LEU A 171 23.11 17.52 -10.19
C LEU A 171 23.81 16.42 -10.99
N SER A 172 23.05 15.53 -11.63
CA SER A 172 23.61 14.44 -12.45
C SER A 172 24.30 14.93 -13.72
N GLN A 173 23.97 16.13 -14.21
CA GLN A 173 24.64 16.73 -15.37
C GLN A 173 26.07 17.18 -15.05
N TYR A 174 26.37 17.51 -13.79
CA TYR A 174 27.71 17.93 -13.40
C TYR A 174 28.69 16.75 -13.38
N GLY A 175 29.76 16.87 -14.17
CA GLY A 175 30.83 15.88 -14.23
C GLY A 175 30.62 14.78 -15.28
N LEU A 176 29.54 14.84 -16.06
CA LEU A 176 29.40 14.00 -17.25
C LEU A 176 30.29 14.54 -18.38
N THR A 177 31.30 13.77 -18.77
CA THR A 177 32.03 13.98 -20.03
C THR A 177 31.45 13.06 -21.08
N PHE A 178 30.81 13.62 -22.11
CA PHE A 178 30.36 12.82 -23.25
C PHE A 178 31.56 12.33 -24.05
N PRO A 179 31.55 11.07 -24.56
CA PRO A 179 32.64 10.58 -25.39
C PRO A 179 32.85 11.46 -26.63
N PRO A 180 34.08 11.87 -26.95
CA PRO A 180 34.34 12.68 -28.14
C PRO A 180 33.96 11.89 -29.40
N GLY A 181 33.22 12.54 -30.31
CA GLY A 181 32.73 11.92 -31.55
C GLY A 181 31.39 11.20 -31.44
N THR A 182 30.70 11.27 -30.30
CA THR A 182 29.24 11.08 -30.29
C THR A 182 28.60 12.40 -30.70
N ASP A 183 27.71 12.39 -31.71
CA ASP A 183 26.86 13.53 -32.11
C ASP A 183 25.92 14.03 -30.97
N LEU A 184 26.07 13.47 -29.77
CA LEU A 184 25.39 13.81 -28.53
C LEU A 184 26.19 14.80 -27.67
N SER A 185 27.45 15.07 -28.01
CA SER A 185 28.13 16.24 -27.47
C SER A 185 27.48 17.46 -28.10
N PRO A 186 26.73 18.29 -27.36
CA PRO A 186 26.27 19.55 -27.92
C PRO A 186 27.50 20.30 -28.39
N ASP A 187 27.53 20.68 -29.67
CA ASP A 187 28.55 21.60 -30.15
C ASP A 187 28.56 22.81 -29.22
N PRO A 188 29.72 23.41 -28.90
CA PRO A 188 29.80 24.52 -27.94
C PRO A 188 28.98 25.76 -28.33
N VAL A 189 28.39 25.77 -29.53
CA VAL A 189 27.48 26.79 -30.07
C VAL A 189 26.00 26.47 -29.80
N ASP A 190 25.64 25.20 -29.58
CA ASP A 190 24.27 24.72 -29.33
C ASP A 190 24.00 24.38 -27.86
N VAL A 191 24.93 24.72 -26.96
CA VAL A 191 24.67 24.73 -25.52
C VAL A 191 23.63 25.82 -25.27
N ILE A 192 22.35 25.45 -25.29
CA ILE A 192 21.25 26.28 -24.80
C ILE A 192 21.73 26.81 -23.43
N PRO A 193 21.87 28.14 -23.26
CA PRO A 193 22.32 28.72 -22.01
C PRO A 193 21.50 28.11 -20.87
N GLN A 194 22.15 27.64 -19.80
CA GLN A 194 21.48 26.89 -18.73
C GLN A 194 20.22 27.61 -18.22
N GLU A 195 20.20 28.94 -18.25
CA GLU A 195 19.05 29.79 -17.89
C GLU A 195 17.80 29.64 -18.77
N GLU A 196 17.92 29.20 -20.02
CA GLU A 196 16.78 28.98 -20.94
C GLU A 196 16.13 27.61 -20.73
N PHE A 197 16.91 26.60 -20.29
CA PHE A 197 16.40 25.26 -20.02
C PHE A 197 15.41 25.25 -18.84
N TYR A 198 15.62 26.09 -17.81
CA TYR A 198 14.71 26.24 -16.67
C TYR A 198 13.48 27.10 -16.95
N LYS A 199 13.42 27.76 -18.11
CA LYS A 199 12.29 28.63 -18.50
C LYS A 199 11.39 28.00 -19.56
N MET A 200 11.81 26.89 -20.17
CA MET A 200 10.95 26.14 -21.08
C MET A 200 9.84 25.47 -20.30
N THR A 201 8.61 25.60 -20.79
CA THR A 201 7.49 24.83 -20.27
C THR A 201 7.65 23.36 -20.67
N ASP A 202 7.08 22.43 -19.90
CA ASP A 202 7.16 20.99 -20.22
C ASP A 202 6.67 20.69 -21.65
N GLU A 203 5.65 21.43 -22.11
CA GLU A 203 5.12 21.43 -23.48
C GLU A 203 6.20 21.74 -24.53
N ASP A 204 7.00 22.80 -24.31
CA ASP A 204 8.07 23.19 -25.23
C ASP A 204 9.17 22.12 -25.28
N LEU A 205 9.44 21.45 -24.17
CA LEU A 205 10.42 20.38 -24.07
C LEU A 205 9.97 19.14 -24.87
N TYR A 206 8.69 18.77 -24.76
CA TYR A 206 8.12 17.68 -25.55
C TYR A 206 8.18 17.96 -27.04
N HIS A 207 7.87 19.19 -27.47
CA HIS A 207 7.96 19.58 -28.87
C HIS A 207 9.39 19.54 -29.44
N LYS A 208 10.42 19.71 -28.60
CA LYS A 208 11.83 19.58 -29.02
C LYS A 208 12.34 18.15 -29.03
N LEU A 209 11.90 17.32 -28.08
CA LEU A 209 12.43 15.95 -27.90
C LEU A 209 11.68 14.90 -28.73
N LEU A 210 10.39 15.07 -28.97
CA LEU A 210 9.59 14.10 -29.71
C LEU A 210 9.70 14.32 -31.22
N PRO A 211 9.66 13.25 -32.04
CA PRO A 211 9.58 13.38 -33.49
C PRO A 211 8.40 14.28 -33.89
N LYS A 212 8.62 15.13 -34.89
CA LYS A 212 7.58 16.02 -35.42
C LYS A 212 6.32 15.22 -35.77
N GLY A 213 5.20 15.54 -35.14
CA GLY A 213 3.90 14.89 -35.34
C GLY A 213 3.52 13.85 -34.28
N LEU A 214 4.39 13.53 -33.32
CA LEU A 214 4.03 12.69 -32.18
C LEU A 214 3.50 13.56 -31.04
N VAL A 215 2.18 13.50 -30.82
CA VAL A 215 1.51 14.15 -29.68
C VAL A 215 1.05 13.05 -28.72
N PRO A 216 1.49 13.06 -27.44
CA PRO A 216 1.01 12.08 -26.47
C PRO A 216 -0.50 12.24 -26.26
N MET A 217 -1.21 11.13 -26.07
CA MET A 217 -2.64 11.18 -25.73
C MET A 217 -2.84 11.83 -24.36
N PRO A 218 -3.93 12.61 -24.17
CA PRO A 218 -4.20 13.24 -22.89
C PRO A 218 -4.44 12.17 -21.81
N ARG A 219 -3.94 12.44 -20.60
CA ARG A 219 -4.12 11.57 -19.42
C ARG A 219 -5.55 11.62 -18.87
N ILE A 220 -6.22 12.75 -19.07
CA ILE A 220 -7.63 12.98 -18.72
C ILE A 220 -8.44 12.59 -19.96
N THR A 221 -9.38 11.68 -19.79
CA THR A 221 -10.22 11.18 -20.90
C THR A 221 -11.54 11.95 -20.97
N GLU A 222 -12.26 11.83 -22.10
CA GLU A 222 -13.61 12.38 -22.25
C GLU A 222 -14.57 11.84 -21.18
N ASP A 223 -14.37 10.60 -20.73
CA ASP A 223 -15.14 9.99 -19.66
C ASP A 223 -14.86 10.61 -18.28
N ASP A 224 -13.65 11.12 -18.05
CA ASP A 224 -13.32 11.88 -16.85
C ASP A 224 -14.01 13.26 -16.86
N GLU A 225 -14.02 13.93 -18.01
CA GLU A 225 -14.70 15.23 -18.18
C GLU A 225 -16.22 15.10 -18.07
N ALA A 226 -16.79 14.03 -18.65
CA ALA A 226 -18.21 13.72 -18.56
C ALA A 226 -18.64 13.16 -17.19
N GLY A 227 -17.69 12.76 -16.33
CA GLY A 227 -17.98 12.12 -15.06
C GLY A 227 -18.63 10.73 -15.21
N ASN A 228 -18.33 10.01 -16.29
CA ASN A 228 -18.93 8.72 -16.60
C ASN A 228 -18.36 7.62 -15.69
N VAL A 229 -19.06 7.32 -14.60
CA VAL A 229 -18.65 6.33 -13.60
C VAL A 229 -18.66 4.88 -14.14
N LYS A 230 -19.34 4.62 -15.26
CA LYS A 230 -19.48 3.26 -15.84
C LYS A 230 -18.33 2.86 -16.75
N SER A 231 -17.54 3.83 -17.22
CA SER A 231 -16.43 3.57 -18.11
C SER A 231 -15.17 3.15 -17.35
N MET A 232 -14.43 2.19 -17.92
CA MET A 232 -13.09 1.81 -17.44
C MET A 232 -12.01 2.83 -17.86
N ASN A 233 -12.30 3.68 -18.86
CA ASN A 233 -11.37 4.68 -19.39
C ASN A 233 -11.31 5.95 -18.53
N ARG A 234 -12.11 6.04 -17.47
CA ARG A 234 -12.01 7.13 -16.48
C ARG A 234 -10.86 6.85 -15.51
N LYS A 235 -10.27 7.89 -14.92
CA LYS A 235 -9.27 7.83 -13.85
C LYS A 235 -8.19 6.78 -14.13
N LEU A 236 -7.57 6.90 -15.31
CA LEU A 236 -6.47 6.05 -15.75
C LEU A 236 -5.30 5.90 -14.74
N PRO A 237 -4.91 6.94 -13.96
CA PRO A 237 -3.79 6.81 -13.04
C PRO A 237 -4.13 6.11 -11.73
N LEU A 238 -5.41 6.03 -11.33
CA LEU A 238 -5.80 5.41 -10.05
C LEU A 238 -6.10 3.93 -10.27
N ARG A 239 -6.38 3.15 -9.22
CA ARG A 239 -7.06 1.83 -9.32
C ARG A 239 -8.57 2.00 -9.17
N LEU A 240 -9.34 1.26 -9.96
CA LEU A 240 -10.82 1.28 -9.93
C LEU A 240 -11.36 -0.07 -9.52
N TYR A 241 -12.48 -0.06 -8.79
CA TYR A 241 -13.16 -1.24 -8.28
C TYR A 241 -14.58 -1.31 -8.82
N LEU A 242 -14.98 -2.48 -9.30
CA LEU A 242 -16.34 -2.70 -9.74
C LEU A 242 -17.26 -2.79 -8.54
N THR A 243 -18.31 -1.99 -8.55
CA THR A 243 -19.34 -1.98 -7.51
C THR A 243 -20.70 -2.07 -8.17
N THR A 244 -21.62 -2.78 -7.53
CA THR A 244 -22.97 -3.04 -8.02
C THR A 244 -23.99 -2.57 -7.02
N LYS A 245 -25.12 -2.08 -7.54
CA LYS A 245 -26.30 -1.72 -6.78
C LYS A 245 -27.44 -2.62 -7.23
N PHE A 246 -28.05 -3.33 -6.29
CA PHE A 246 -29.04 -4.36 -6.60
C PHE A 246 -30.47 -3.85 -6.44
N VAL A 247 -31.38 -4.16 -7.37
CA VAL A 247 -32.77 -3.71 -7.26
C VAL A 247 -33.42 -4.27 -5.99
N ALA A 248 -34.12 -3.42 -5.23
CA ALA A 248 -34.81 -3.83 -4.01
C ALA A 248 -35.86 -4.92 -4.30
N GLY A 249 -35.77 -6.08 -3.64
CA GLY A 249 -36.79 -7.13 -3.69
C GLY A 249 -36.64 -8.20 -4.78
N THR A 250 -35.69 -8.10 -5.71
CA THR A 250 -35.56 -9.04 -6.84
C THR A 250 -34.63 -10.24 -6.60
N GLU A 251 -33.85 -10.28 -5.51
CA GLU A 251 -32.85 -11.34 -5.31
C GLU A 251 -32.99 -12.07 -3.98
N LYS A 252 -32.95 -13.42 -4.07
CA LYS A 252 -32.90 -14.35 -2.94
C LYS A 252 -31.54 -14.31 -2.24
N ASP A 253 -30.49 -13.96 -2.97
CA ASP A 253 -29.11 -14.10 -2.53
C ASP A 253 -28.49 -12.82 -1.96
N LYS A 254 -29.25 -11.80 -1.55
CA LYS A 254 -28.65 -10.61 -0.91
C LYS A 254 -28.11 -10.91 0.49
N SER A 255 -27.00 -10.27 0.86
CA SER A 255 -26.52 -10.26 2.24
C SER A 255 -27.53 -9.54 3.15
N SER A 256 -27.52 -9.84 4.44
CA SER A 256 -28.46 -9.22 5.39
C SER A 256 -28.36 -7.70 5.45
N ASP A 257 -27.16 -7.16 5.42
CA ASP A 257 -26.95 -5.71 5.52
C ASP A 257 -27.53 -4.96 4.31
N GLU A 258 -27.53 -5.57 3.12
CA GLU A 258 -28.16 -5.01 1.92
C GLU A 258 -29.70 -4.99 2.00
N LYS A 259 -30.30 -5.96 2.70
CA LYS A 259 -31.77 -6.05 2.87
C LYS A 259 -32.30 -4.97 3.80
N LYS A 260 -31.59 -4.66 4.89
CA LYS A 260 -32.01 -3.65 5.89
C LYS A 260 -32.15 -2.24 5.31
N LYS A 261 -31.31 -1.86 4.34
CA LYS A 261 -31.27 -0.50 3.77
C LYS A 261 -31.99 -0.36 2.43
N GLY A 262 -32.90 -1.29 2.12
CA GLY A 262 -33.79 -1.17 0.96
C GLY A 262 -33.09 -1.42 -0.38
N GLY A 263 -32.03 -2.24 -0.43
CA GLY A 263 -31.37 -2.64 -1.68
C GLY A 263 -30.53 -1.57 -2.37
N ASN A 264 -30.59 -0.31 -1.93
CA ASN A 264 -29.93 0.79 -2.59
C ASN A 264 -28.46 0.99 -2.18
N VAL A 265 -27.81 -0.03 -1.62
CA VAL A 265 -26.45 0.04 -1.11
C VAL A 265 -25.45 -0.41 -2.19
N TRP A 266 -24.37 0.33 -2.36
CA TRP A 266 -23.25 -0.09 -3.19
C TRP A 266 -22.46 -1.18 -2.50
N THR A 267 -22.41 -2.36 -3.12
CA THR A 267 -21.64 -3.50 -2.62
C THR A 267 -20.83 -4.13 -3.73
N PHE A 268 -19.85 -4.94 -3.34
CA PHE A 268 -19.15 -5.78 -4.29
C PHE A 268 -20.06 -6.93 -4.73
N PRO A 269 -19.94 -7.37 -5.98
CA PRO A 269 -20.61 -8.58 -6.43
C PRO A 269 -20.31 -9.75 -5.49
N SER A 270 -21.35 -10.46 -5.06
CA SER A 270 -21.21 -11.60 -4.13
C SER A 270 -22.13 -12.75 -4.49
N THR A 271 -21.77 -13.97 -4.08
CA THR A 271 -22.58 -15.18 -4.26
C THR A 271 -22.41 -16.13 -3.09
N ILE A 272 -23.37 -17.02 -2.90
CA ILE A 272 -23.30 -18.10 -1.91
C ILE A 272 -22.47 -19.24 -2.50
N ALA A 273 -21.53 -19.79 -1.73
CA ALA A 273 -20.71 -20.92 -2.16
C ALA A 273 -21.54 -22.20 -2.26
N LYS A 274 -21.40 -22.94 -3.36
CA LYS A 274 -22.03 -24.27 -3.57
C LYS A 274 -21.10 -25.38 -3.06
N GLU A 275 -21.66 -26.53 -2.71
CA GLU A 275 -20.90 -27.66 -2.12
C GLU A 275 -19.84 -28.26 -3.06
N ASN A 276 -20.01 -28.13 -4.38
CA ASN A 276 -19.17 -28.77 -5.41
C ASN A 276 -18.24 -27.79 -6.15
N GLU A 277 -18.02 -26.59 -5.63
CA GLU A 277 -17.14 -25.58 -6.25
C GLU A 277 -16.10 -25.06 -5.27
N THR A 278 -14.94 -24.61 -5.77
CA THR A 278 -13.99 -23.91 -4.90
C THR A 278 -14.50 -22.49 -4.62
N MET A 279 -14.07 -21.88 -3.51
CA MET A 279 -14.44 -20.48 -3.22
C MET A 279 -13.96 -19.52 -4.32
N LEU A 280 -12.85 -19.82 -4.99
CA LEU A 280 -12.37 -19.02 -6.11
C LEU A 280 -13.28 -19.17 -7.33
N ASP A 281 -13.72 -20.39 -7.65
CA ASP A 281 -14.67 -20.64 -8.74
C ASP A 281 -16.01 -19.95 -8.45
N ALA A 282 -16.46 -19.96 -7.19
CA ALA A 282 -17.63 -19.19 -6.75
C ALA A 282 -17.40 -17.70 -7.01
N ALA A 283 -16.23 -17.15 -6.67
CA ALA A 283 -15.90 -15.74 -6.91
C ALA A 283 -15.92 -15.37 -8.41
N LEU A 284 -15.41 -16.25 -9.28
CA LEU A 284 -15.44 -16.06 -10.73
C LEU A 284 -16.86 -16.22 -11.31
N ARG A 285 -17.64 -17.17 -10.78
CA ARG A 285 -19.05 -17.40 -11.14
C ARG A 285 -19.91 -16.17 -10.84
N VAL A 286 -19.61 -15.41 -9.79
CA VAL A 286 -20.31 -14.15 -9.47
C VAL A 286 -20.41 -13.26 -10.70
N PHE A 287 -19.33 -13.11 -11.48
CA PHE A 287 -19.35 -12.23 -12.65
C PHE A 287 -20.24 -12.76 -13.76
N ALA A 288 -20.26 -14.08 -13.99
CA ALA A 288 -21.15 -14.68 -14.98
C ALA A 288 -22.64 -14.58 -14.60
N GLU A 289 -22.96 -14.53 -13.30
CA GLU A 289 -24.34 -14.40 -12.81
C GLU A 289 -24.81 -12.94 -12.74
N THR A 290 -23.97 -12.06 -12.18
CA THR A 290 -24.33 -10.66 -11.94
C THR A 290 -24.17 -9.79 -13.18
N LEU A 291 -23.16 -10.07 -14.01
CA LEU A 291 -22.84 -9.33 -15.21
C LEU A 291 -23.18 -10.20 -16.42
N ALA A 292 -23.97 -9.68 -17.36
CA ALA A 292 -24.16 -10.36 -18.62
C ALA A 292 -22.81 -10.32 -19.35
N PRO A 293 -22.23 -11.48 -19.76
CA PRO A 293 -20.99 -11.47 -20.52
C PRO A 293 -21.21 -10.62 -21.79
N GLY A 294 -20.50 -9.50 -21.87
CA GLY A 294 -20.30 -8.75 -23.11
C GLY A 294 -19.34 -9.52 -24.02
N LYS A 295 -18.45 -8.83 -24.73
CA LYS A 295 -17.19 -9.49 -25.13
C LYS A 295 -16.58 -10.07 -23.85
N GLU A 296 -16.23 -11.36 -23.88
CA GLU A 296 -15.77 -12.16 -22.74
C GLU A 296 -14.88 -11.32 -21.80
N LEU A 297 -15.37 -11.06 -20.58
CA LEU A 297 -14.61 -10.34 -19.56
C LEU A 297 -13.45 -11.23 -19.13
N GLU A 298 -12.23 -10.81 -19.44
CA GLU A 298 -11.02 -11.53 -19.10
C GLU A 298 -10.59 -11.12 -17.68
N THR A 299 -10.66 -12.10 -16.78
CA THR A 299 -10.34 -11.91 -15.37
C THR A 299 -9.19 -12.80 -14.94
N TRP A 300 -8.24 -12.25 -14.21
CA TRP A 300 -7.12 -12.97 -13.63
C TRP A 300 -7.13 -12.87 -12.10
N SER A 301 -6.83 -13.98 -11.41
CA SER A 301 -6.68 -13.98 -9.96
C SER A 301 -5.24 -14.28 -9.56
N PRO A 302 -4.62 -13.48 -8.67
CA PRO A 302 -3.26 -13.73 -8.19
C PRO A 302 -3.13 -14.98 -7.31
N GLY A 303 -4.24 -15.51 -6.76
CA GLY A 303 -4.19 -16.68 -5.90
C GLY A 303 -5.56 -17.20 -5.45
N THR A 304 -5.53 -18.33 -4.75
CA THR A 304 -6.73 -19.03 -4.24
C THR A 304 -7.11 -18.65 -2.81
N CYS A 305 -6.31 -17.79 -2.15
CA CYS A 305 -6.54 -17.39 -0.77
C CYS A 305 -7.42 -16.11 -0.72
N PRO A 306 -8.46 -16.06 0.13
CA PRO A 306 -9.19 -14.82 0.36
C PRO A 306 -8.29 -13.77 1.03
N MET A 307 -8.52 -12.50 0.70
CA MET A 307 -7.83 -11.36 1.33
C MET A 307 -8.25 -11.17 2.78
N VAL A 308 -9.57 -11.25 3.02
CA VAL A 308 -10.20 -10.94 4.30
C VAL A 308 -11.41 -11.85 4.49
N ALA A 309 -11.67 -12.22 5.73
CA ALA A 309 -12.93 -12.83 6.14
C ALA A 309 -13.69 -11.85 7.05
N ALA A 310 -15.01 -11.76 6.86
CA ALA A 310 -15.91 -10.98 7.71
C ALA A 310 -17.14 -11.81 8.06
N VAL A 311 -17.73 -11.54 9.20
CA VAL A 311 -18.90 -12.18 9.77
C VAL A 311 -19.97 -11.12 9.86
N VAL A 312 -21.13 -11.41 9.28
CA VAL A 312 -22.30 -10.56 9.29
C VAL A 312 -23.45 -11.34 9.93
N PRO A 313 -23.86 -11.02 11.16
CA PRO A 313 -24.98 -11.70 11.81
C PRO A 313 -26.31 -11.34 11.12
N TYR A 314 -27.24 -12.29 11.09
CA TYR A 314 -28.60 -12.02 10.68
C TYR A 314 -29.38 -11.33 11.79
N SER A 315 -30.18 -10.32 11.43
CA SER A 315 -31.20 -9.81 12.34
C SER A 315 -32.24 -10.88 12.66
N GLU A 316 -32.98 -10.72 13.76
CA GLU A 316 -34.05 -11.65 14.14
C GLU A 316 -35.09 -11.85 13.03
N SER A 317 -35.44 -10.77 12.33
CA SER A 317 -36.34 -10.82 11.16
C SER A 317 -35.75 -11.62 10.01
N GLU A 318 -34.44 -11.58 9.81
CA GLU A 318 -33.77 -12.33 8.74
C GLU A 318 -33.58 -13.80 9.10
N ARG A 319 -33.35 -14.12 10.38
CA ARG A 319 -33.32 -15.50 10.88
C ARG A 319 -34.68 -16.18 10.76
N ALA A 320 -35.78 -15.42 10.85
CA ALA A 320 -37.13 -15.93 10.65
C ALA A 320 -37.45 -16.30 9.19
N LEU A 321 -36.64 -15.85 8.21
CA LEU A 321 -36.86 -16.19 6.81
C LEU A 321 -36.55 -17.68 6.56
N PRO A 322 -37.40 -18.42 5.81
CA PRO A 322 -37.17 -19.84 5.54
C PRO A 322 -35.82 -20.14 4.89
N GLN A 323 -35.32 -19.20 4.08
CA GLN A 323 -34.03 -19.32 3.39
C GLN A 323 -32.87 -19.32 4.37
N ASN A 324 -33.01 -18.66 5.52
CA ASN A 324 -31.95 -18.49 6.52
C ASN A 324 -32.15 -19.39 7.75
N ALA A 325 -33.17 -20.26 7.72
CA ALA A 325 -33.43 -21.20 8.80
C ALA A 325 -32.20 -22.11 9.01
N GLY A 326 -31.73 -22.22 10.25
CA GLY A 326 -30.54 -22.99 10.61
C GLY A 326 -29.21 -22.24 10.51
N TYR A 327 -29.23 -20.97 10.09
CA TYR A 327 -28.03 -20.14 10.01
C TYR A 327 -28.10 -18.94 10.96
N TYR A 328 -27.02 -18.68 11.68
CA TYR A 328 -26.89 -17.50 12.55
C TYR A 328 -26.60 -16.23 11.75
N GLY A 329 -25.78 -16.35 10.70
CA GLY A 329 -25.36 -15.25 9.85
C GLY A 329 -24.58 -15.72 8.63
N GLU A 330 -23.84 -14.80 8.02
CA GLU A 330 -22.98 -15.06 6.88
C GLU A 330 -21.50 -14.85 7.23
N LYS A 331 -20.65 -15.69 6.66
CA LYS A 331 -19.20 -15.52 6.65
C LYS A 331 -18.78 -15.14 5.24
N LEU A 332 -18.44 -13.88 5.07
CA LEU A 332 -17.95 -13.25 3.84
C LEU A 332 -16.47 -13.55 3.65
N PHE A 333 -16.10 -14.00 2.45
CA PHE A 333 -14.71 -14.16 2.04
C PHE A 333 -14.43 -13.27 0.83
N TYR A 334 -13.54 -12.29 0.98
CA TYR A 334 -13.20 -11.34 -0.08
C TYR A 334 -12.07 -11.87 -0.95
N PHE A 335 -12.28 -11.97 -2.26
CA PHE A 335 -11.27 -12.39 -3.23
C PHE A 335 -10.84 -11.23 -4.12
N ARG A 336 -9.53 -11.09 -4.32
CA ARG A 336 -8.95 -10.13 -5.27
C ARG A 336 -9.01 -10.71 -6.67
N ILE A 337 -9.60 -9.97 -7.61
CA ILE A 337 -9.65 -10.37 -9.02
C ILE A 337 -9.27 -9.17 -9.88
N GLN A 338 -8.35 -9.34 -10.81
CA GLN A 338 -7.93 -8.32 -11.77
C GLN A 338 -8.75 -8.45 -13.05
N CYS A 339 -9.16 -7.30 -13.58
CA CYS A 339 -9.76 -7.17 -14.89
C CYS A 339 -8.67 -6.82 -15.90
N ASP A 340 -8.43 -7.69 -16.87
CA ASP A 340 -7.43 -7.47 -17.93
C ASP A 340 -8.05 -6.78 -19.12
N SER A 341 -9.13 -7.35 -19.65
CA SER A 341 -9.86 -6.81 -20.81
C SER A 341 -11.34 -7.16 -20.74
N GLY A 342 -12.18 -6.40 -21.46
CA GLY A 342 -13.60 -6.67 -21.58
C GLY A 342 -14.48 -5.46 -21.34
N ASP A 343 -15.76 -5.63 -21.65
CA ASP A 343 -16.79 -4.64 -21.38
C ASP A 343 -17.91 -5.28 -20.55
N ILE A 344 -18.46 -4.52 -19.62
CA ILE A 344 -19.44 -5.01 -18.67
C ILE A 344 -20.83 -4.55 -19.09
N LYS A 345 -21.75 -5.51 -19.18
CA LYS A 345 -23.17 -5.22 -19.33
C LYS A 345 -23.93 -5.77 -18.12
N CYS A 346 -24.84 -4.98 -17.56
CA CYS A 346 -25.64 -5.44 -16.44
C CYS A 346 -26.72 -6.43 -16.87
N THR A 347 -26.89 -7.48 -16.06
CA THR A 347 -28.09 -8.32 -16.07
C THR A 347 -29.26 -7.57 -15.42
N LYS A 348 -30.51 -7.98 -15.70
CA LYS A 348 -31.73 -7.38 -15.13
C LYS A 348 -31.80 -7.36 -13.60
N ALA A 349 -30.95 -8.13 -12.91
CA ALA A 349 -30.92 -8.20 -11.45
C ALA A 349 -30.16 -7.01 -10.82
N VAL A 350 -29.18 -6.46 -11.54
CA VAL A 350 -28.38 -5.32 -11.12
C VAL A 350 -29.08 -4.04 -11.56
N GLN A 351 -29.39 -3.15 -10.61
CA GLN A 351 -29.98 -1.85 -10.90
C GLN A 351 -28.97 -0.95 -11.60
N ASP A 352 -27.76 -0.91 -11.04
CA ASP A 352 -26.69 -0.06 -11.53
C ASP A 352 -25.32 -0.63 -11.19
N TYR A 353 -24.30 -0.22 -11.94
CA TYR A 353 -22.91 -0.56 -11.68
C TYR A 353 -22.02 0.66 -11.87
N ALA A 354 -20.88 0.65 -11.20
CA ALA A 354 -19.95 1.76 -11.17
C ALA A 354 -18.51 1.28 -10.95
N TRP A 355 -17.57 1.85 -11.69
CA TRP A 355 -16.14 1.72 -11.44
C TRP A 355 -15.68 2.84 -10.53
N LEU A 356 -15.53 2.56 -9.24
CA LEU A 356 -15.23 3.56 -8.21
C LEU A 356 -13.77 3.51 -7.78
N SER A 357 -13.17 4.67 -7.50
CA SER A 357 -11.87 4.72 -6.84
C SER A 357 -12.00 4.32 -5.36
N ARG A 358 -10.88 3.99 -4.71
CA ARG A 358 -10.85 3.69 -3.26
C ARG A 358 -11.52 4.79 -2.43
N ALA A 359 -11.23 6.05 -2.72
CA ALA A 359 -11.78 7.19 -1.98
C ALA A 359 -13.31 7.29 -2.14
N GLU A 360 -13.80 7.18 -3.37
CA GLU A 360 -15.25 7.22 -3.65
C GLU A 360 -15.99 6.04 -3.00
N MET A 361 -15.37 4.85 -2.99
CA MET A 361 -15.96 3.68 -2.37
C MET A 361 -16.06 3.81 -0.85
N VAL A 362 -15.01 4.31 -0.20
CA VAL A 362 -14.98 4.55 1.25
C VAL A 362 -16.00 5.62 1.64
N GLU A 363 -16.13 6.68 0.85
CA GLU A 363 -17.13 7.73 1.07
C GLU A 363 -18.56 7.18 0.97
N LYS A 364 -18.89 6.48 -0.13
CA LYS A 364 -20.21 5.86 -0.28
C LYS A 364 -20.51 4.83 0.81
N ALA A 365 -19.54 4.02 1.20
CA ALA A 365 -19.72 3.05 2.27
C ALA A 365 -19.91 3.73 3.63
N ARG A 366 -19.23 4.87 3.89
CA ARG A 366 -19.45 5.64 5.11
C ARG A 366 -20.88 6.17 5.18
N ASP A 367 -21.37 6.72 4.09
CA ASP A 367 -22.72 7.28 4.00
C ASP A 367 -23.80 6.19 4.08
N GLU A 368 -23.58 5.08 3.38
CA GLU A 368 -24.61 4.04 3.21
C GLU A 368 -24.51 2.91 4.21
N GLN A 369 -23.33 2.51 4.69
CA GLN A 369 -23.11 1.32 5.54
C GLN A 369 -22.69 1.71 6.96
N GLY A 370 -21.89 2.76 7.09
CA GLY A 370 -21.39 3.30 8.36
C GLY A 370 -19.85 3.29 8.42
N ASP A 371 -19.31 3.85 9.49
CA ASP A 371 -17.86 4.02 9.64
C ASP A 371 -17.09 2.69 9.68
N ASP A 372 -17.60 1.66 10.34
CA ASP A 372 -16.88 0.39 10.47
C ASP A 372 -16.69 -0.31 9.11
N ALA A 373 -17.70 -0.29 8.25
CA ALA A 373 -17.62 -0.80 6.89
C ALA A 373 -16.70 0.06 6.01
N ALA A 374 -16.75 1.38 6.16
CA ALA A 374 -15.85 2.29 5.48
C ALA A 374 -14.38 2.05 5.86
N MET A 375 -14.09 1.83 7.15
CA MET A 375 -12.75 1.48 7.63
C MET A 375 -12.30 0.12 7.08
N LEU A 376 -13.19 -0.88 7.04
CA LEU A 376 -12.89 -2.18 6.43
C LEU A 376 -12.46 -2.02 4.98
N LEU A 377 -13.21 -1.25 4.19
CA LEU A 377 -12.90 -0.97 2.80
C LEU A 377 -11.64 -0.12 2.64
N GLU A 378 -11.41 0.85 3.52
CA GLU A 378 -10.19 1.66 3.53
C GLU A 378 -8.96 0.78 3.66
N TYR A 379 -8.97 -0.25 4.51
CA TYR A 379 -7.83 -1.16 4.69
C TYR A 379 -7.81 -2.35 3.73
N LEU A 380 -8.96 -2.79 3.22
CA LEU A 380 -9.05 -3.86 2.23
C LEU A 380 -8.51 -3.41 0.88
N LEU A 381 -8.84 -2.19 0.46
CA LEU A 381 -8.50 -1.67 -0.86
C LEU A 381 -7.13 -1.01 -0.84
N VAL A 382 -6.25 -1.45 -1.74
CA VAL A 382 -4.89 -0.92 -1.88
C VAL A 382 -4.87 0.17 -2.95
N GLU A 383 -4.33 1.33 -2.58
CA GLU A 383 -4.10 2.47 -3.49
C GLU A 383 -3.25 2.11 -4.71
#